data_AF-A0A4D7ATM7-F1
#
_entry.id   AF-A0A4D7ATM7-F1
#
_cell.length_a   1.000
_cell.length_b   1.000
_cell.length_c   1.000
_cell.angle_alpha   90.00
_cell.angle_beta   90.00
_cell.angle_gamma   90.00
#
_symmetry.space_group_name_H-M   'P 1'
#
loop_
_entity.id
_entity.type
_entity.pdbx_description
1 polymer ?
#
loop_
_entity_poly.entity_id
_entity_poly.type
_entity_poly.pdbx_seq_one_letter_code
_entity_poly.pdbx_strand_id
1 'polypeptide(L)'
;MALDDDIALLARVPLFASLGQEPLRLLAFSAETRFLRGGDTLFREGQAADAGFVVVEGEFLLTSSSGIAERLAGPGALLGEIALIVETLRPATATARQPSTAMRVPRSLFRRILTEFPQAARRVHGEFRQKMRATTAELNRIGGIFASISDD
;
A
#
# COMPACT_ATOMS: atom_id res chain seq x y z
N MET A 1 -20.04 9.88 10.60
CA MET A 1 -19.23 9.24 11.67
C MET A 1 -18.35 8.18 11.05
N ALA A 2 -18.78 6.92 10.85
CA ALA A 2 -17.92 5.88 10.26
C ALA A 2 -17.25 6.27 8.92
N LEU A 3 -18.02 6.82 7.96
CA LEU A 3 -17.47 7.26 6.68
C LEU A 3 -16.50 8.46 6.81
N ASP A 4 -16.74 9.37 7.76
CA ASP A 4 -15.85 10.53 7.96
C ASP A 4 -14.53 10.09 8.59
N ASP A 5 -14.59 9.11 9.50
CA ASP A 5 -13.41 8.48 10.09
C ASP A 5 -12.60 7.71 9.03
N ASP A 6 -13.28 6.99 8.13
CA ASP A 6 -12.65 6.30 7.00
C ASP A 6 -11.95 7.29 6.05
N ILE A 7 -12.61 8.40 5.73
CA ILE A 7 -12.01 9.47 4.91
C ILE A 7 -10.79 10.06 5.62
N ALA A 8 -10.87 10.34 6.91
CA ALA A 8 -9.77 10.88 7.69
C ALA A 8 -8.59 9.91 7.76
N LEU A 9 -8.84 8.61 7.90
CA LEU A 9 -7.81 7.58 7.86
C LEU A 9 -7.15 7.50 6.48
N LEU A 10 -7.94 7.42 5.41
CA LEU A 10 -7.42 7.34 4.05
C LEU A 10 -6.64 8.61 3.66
N ALA A 11 -7.04 9.78 4.16
CA ALA A 11 -6.31 11.03 3.97
C ALA A 11 -4.89 11.01 4.58
N ARG A 12 -4.61 10.13 5.54
CA ARG A 12 -3.26 9.97 6.13
C ARG A 12 -2.36 9.05 5.30
N VAL A 13 -2.93 8.28 4.36
CA VAL A 13 -2.17 7.43 3.45
C VAL A 13 -1.61 8.31 2.32
N PRO A 14 -0.28 8.43 2.15
CA PRO A 14 0.31 9.39 1.20
C PRO A 14 -0.22 9.28 -0.24
N LEU A 15 -0.39 8.04 -0.72
CA LEU A 15 -0.96 7.78 -2.05
C LEU A 15 -2.39 8.34 -2.19
N PHE A 16 -3.22 8.17 -1.16
CA PHE A 16 -4.63 8.56 -1.20
C PHE A 16 -4.85 10.03 -0.88
N ALA A 17 -3.98 10.64 -0.07
CA ALA A 17 -3.94 12.09 0.14
C ALA A 17 -3.82 12.87 -1.20
N SER A 18 -3.12 12.29 -2.18
CA SER A 18 -2.96 12.86 -3.53
C SER A 18 -4.23 12.85 -4.39
N LEU A 19 -5.29 12.13 -3.98
CA LEU A 19 -6.52 12.04 -4.75
C LEU A 19 -7.36 13.33 -4.70
N GLY A 20 -7.31 14.06 -3.58
CA GLY A 20 -8.24 15.16 -3.30
C GLY A 20 -9.57 14.68 -2.71
N GLN A 21 -10.39 15.61 -2.20
CA GLN A 21 -11.51 15.27 -1.31
C GLN A 21 -12.60 14.38 -1.95
N GLU A 22 -13.10 14.76 -3.12
CA GLU A 22 -14.22 14.04 -3.75
C GLU A 22 -13.84 12.61 -4.19
N PRO A 23 -12.70 12.39 -4.89
CA PRO A 23 -12.23 11.03 -5.21
C PRO A 23 -11.94 10.20 -3.96
N LEU A 24 -11.38 10.80 -2.91
CA LEU A 24 -11.09 10.13 -1.65
C LEU A 24 -12.38 9.68 -0.95
N ARG A 25 -13.43 10.51 -0.99
CA ARG A 25 -14.76 10.18 -0.45
C ARG A 25 -15.39 9.00 -1.18
N LEU A 26 -15.27 8.96 -2.51
CA LEU A 26 -15.74 7.83 -3.33
C LEU A 26 -14.95 6.56 -3.03
N LEU A 27 -13.63 6.69 -2.83
CA LEU A 27 -12.77 5.58 -2.42
C LEU A 27 -13.22 5.02 -1.07
N ALA A 28 -13.39 5.88 -0.07
CA ALA A 28 -13.82 5.51 1.28
C ALA A 28 -15.18 4.79 1.26
N PHE A 29 -16.14 5.34 0.51
CA PHE A 29 -17.47 4.77 0.40
C PHE A 29 -17.50 3.40 -0.30
N SER A 30 -16.60 3.18 -1.26
CA SER A 30 -16.59 1.97 -2.09
C SER A 30 -15.61 0.90 -1.61
N ALA A 31 -14.81 1.19 -0.60
CA ALA A 31 -13.83 0.24 -0.08
C ALA A 31 -14.50 -0.84 0.78
N GLU A 32 -13.90 -2.03 0.80
CA GLU A 32 -14.44 -3.18 1.54
C GLU A 32 -13.70 -3.35 2.86
N THR A 33 -14.44 -3.39 3.98
CA THR A 33 -13.82 -3.68 5.28
C THR A 33 -13.60 -5.17 5.47
N ARG A 34 -12.42 -5.55 5.98
CA ARG A 34 -12.03 -6.91 6.32
C ARG A 34 -11.68 -6.99 7.80
N PHE A 35 -12.38 -7.85 8.52
CA PHE A 35 -12.14 -8.14 9.93
C PHE A 35 -11.37 -9.45 10.03
N LEU A 36 -10.28 -9.44 10.80
CA LEU A 36 -9.38 -10.59 10.97
C LEU A 36 -9.11 -10.82 12.47
N ARG A 37 -9.03 -12.09 12.86
CA ARG A 37 -8.55 -12.49 14.20
C ARG A 37 -7.01 -12.56 14.20
N GLY A 38 -6.42 -12.56 15.40
CA GLY A 38 -4.99 -12.85 15.54
C GLY A 38 -4.65 -14.23 14.96
N GLY A 39 -3.63 -14.28 14.11
CA GLY A 39 -3.21 -15.46 13.35
C GLY A 39 -3.82 -15.57 11.95
N ASP A 40 -4.89 -14.82 11.64
CA ASP A 40 -5.50 -14.88 10.31
C ASP A 40 -4.60 -14.24 9.24
N THR A 41 -4.56 -14.86 8.06
CA THR A 41 -3.81 -14.36 6.91
C THR A 41 -4.68 -13.43 6.05
N LEU A 42 -4.22 -12.19 5.83
CA LEU A 42 -4.87 -11.23 4.93
C LEU A 42 -4.62 -11.57 3.46
N PHE A 43 -3.39 -11.93 3.12
CA PHE A 43 -3.00 -12.46 1.80
C PHE A 43 -1.69 -13.25 1.93
N ARG A 44 -1.44 -14.16 0.98
CA ARG A 44 -0.22 -14.99 0.96
C ARG A 44 0.74 -14.53 -0.12
N GLU A 45 2.03 -14.70 0.16
CA GLU A 45 3.10 -14.57 -0.82
C GLU A 45 2.81 -15.40 -2.08
N GLY A 46 3.19 -14.88 -3.25
CA GLY A 46 3.00 -15.53 -4.54
C GLY A 46 1.56 -15.47 -5.09
N GLN A 47 0.57 -15.03 -4.31
CA GLN A 47 -0.79 -14.84 -4.81
C GLN A 47 -0.87 -13.62 -5.75
N ALA A 48 -1.77 -13.67 -6.73
CA ALA A 48 -2.07 -12.51 -7.56
C ALA A 48 -2.56 -11.34 -6.69
N ALA A 49 -2.00 -10.16 -6.93
CA ALA A 49 -2.34 -8.95 -6.20
C ALA A 49 -3.29 -8.07 -7.05
N ASP A 50 -4.54 -8.00 -6.61
CA ASP A 50 -5.63 -7.30 -7.30
C ASP A 50 -6.17 -6.09 -6.52
N ALA A 51 -5.58 -5.80 -5.35
CA ALA A 51 -6.02 -4.76 -4.43
C ALA A 51 -4.90 -4.31 -3.49
N GLY A 52 -5.01 -3.07 -3.02
CA GLY A 52 -4.29 -2.57 -1.86
C GLY A 52 -5.12 -2.76 -0.58
N PHE A 53 -4.47 -2.72 0.57
CA PHE A 53 -5.13 -2.79 1.87
C PHE A 53 -4.59 -1.71 2.81
N VAL A 54 -5.47 -0.90 3.37
CA VAL A 54 -5.12 0.06 4.43
C VAL A 54 -5.40 -0.57 5.77
N VAL A 55 -4.43 -0.54 6.68
CA VAL A 55 -4.63 -1.00 8.05
C VAL A 55 -5.47 0.06 8.78
N VAL A 56 -6.64 -0.34 9.26
CA VAL A 56 -7.55 0.52 10.04
C VAL A 56 -7.24 0.39 11.52
N GLU A 57 -7.10 -0.85 11.99
CA GLU A 57 -6.86 -1.18 13.39
C GLU A 57 -5.99 -2.44 13.49
N GLY A 58 -5.26 -2.56 14.60
CA GLY A 58 -4.38 -3.69 14.87
C GLY A 58 -3.08 -3.59 14.09
N GLU A 59 -2.46 -4.75 13.83
CA GLU A 59 -1.16 -4.82 13.18
C GLU A 59 -1.03 -6.09 12.33
N PHE A 60 -0.33 -5.98 11.21
CA PHE A 60 0.00 -7.08 10.32
C PHE A 60 1.52 -7.30 10.27
N LEU A 61 1.94 -8.54 10.48
CA LEU A 61 3.31 -8.99 10.24
C LEU A 61 3.45 -9.44 8.79
N LEU A 62 4.42 -8.84 8.09
CA LEU A 62 4.81 -9.22 6.74
C LEU A 62 6.05 -10.11 6.79
N THR A 63 5.92 -11.32 6.27
CA THR A 63 7.01 -12.31 6.18
C THR A 63 7.17 -12.78 4.73
N SER A 64 8.41 -12.92 4.24
CA SER A 64 8.69 -13.48 2.91
C SER A 64 9.70 -14.61 3.03
N SER A 65 9.52 -15.63 2.20
CA SER A 65 10.47 -16.74 2.01
C SER A 65 11.79 -16.31 1.35
N SER A 66 11.81 -15.14 0.69
CA SER A 66 12.97 -14.60 -0.03
C SER A 66 14.02 -13.90 0.85
N GLY A 67 13.87 -13.94 2.17
CA GLY A 67 14.83 -13.31 3.10
C GLY A 67 14.66 -11.80 3.26
N ILE A 68 13.58 -11.20 2.75
CA ILE A 68 13.20 -9.83 3.10
C ILE A 68 12.93 -9.77 4.60
N ALA A 69 13.53 -8.79 5.28
CA ALA A 69 13.34 -8.57 6.70
C ALA A 69 11.85 -8.47 7.06
N GLU A 70 11.47 -9.11 8.15
CA GLU A 70 10.11 -9.02 8.68
C GLU A 70 9.74 -7.55 8.92
N ARG A 71 8.51 -7.19 8.56
CA ARG A 71 8.02 -5.82 8.73
C ARG A 71 6.65 -5.82 9.38
N LEU A 72 6.51 -5.06 10.45
CA LEU A 72 5.22 -4.76 11.06
C LEU A 72 4.57 -3.56 10.40
N ALA A 73 3.26 -3.65 10.17
CA ALA A 73 2.44 -2.60 9.59
C ALA A 73 1.20 -2.34 10.45
N GLY A 74 1.17 -1.16 11.08
CA GLY A 74 0.07 -0.69 11.91
C GLY A 74 -0.88 0.28 11.18
N PRO A 75 -1.81 0.93 11.91
CA PRO A 75 -2.86 1.78 11.34
C PRO A 75 -2.33 2.90 10.44
N GLY A 76 -3.00 3.11 9.30
CA GLY A 76 -2.59 4.05 8.26
C GLY A 76 -1.53 3.52 7.28
N ALA A 77 -0.99 2.32 7.50
CA ALA A 77 -0.11 1.69 6.53
C ALA A 77 -0.90 1.17 5.31
N LEU A 78 -0.36 1.40 4.10
CA LEU A 78 -0.88 0.83 2.86
C LEU A 78 -0.04 -0.38 2.44
N LEU A 79 -0.68 -1.54 2.40
CA LEU A 79 -0.12 -2.80 1.93
C LEU A 79 -0.48 -3.02 0.46
N GLY A 80 0.50 -3.40 -0.36
CA GLY A 80 0.27 -3.68 -1.77
C GLY A 80 0.01 -2.45 -2.62
N GLU A 81 0.64 -1.32 -2.31
CA GLU A 81 0.54 -0.06 -3.07
C GLU A 81 0.78 -0.25 -4.58
N ILE A 82 1.80 -1.01 -4.95
CA ILE A 82 2.13 -1.31 -6.36
C ILE A 82 1.00 -2.09 -7.05
N ALA A 83 0.28 -2.95 -6.32
CA ALA A 83 -0.82 -3.74 -6.85
C ALA A 83 -2.05 -2.90 -7.24
N LEU A 84 -2.10 -1.62 -6.84
CA LEU A 84 -3.13 -0.69 -7.30
C LEU A 84 -2.86 -0.14 -8.72
N ILE A 85 -1.62 -0.24 -9.20
CA ILE A 85 -1.21 0.31 -10.50
C ILE A 85 -0.96 -0.78 -11.52
N VAL A 86 -0.15 -1.78 -11.14
CA VAL A 86 0.28 -2.85 -12.03
C VAL A 86 -0.09 -4.22 -11.48
N GLU A 87 -0.26 -5.18 -12.38
CA GLU A 87 -0.45 -6.58 -12.00
C GLU A 87 0.86 -7.14 -11.47
N THR A 88 0.77 -7.78 -10.31
CA THR A 88 1.94 -8.30 -9.60
C THR A 88 1.53 -9.47 -8.71
N LEU A 89 2.53 -10.17 -8.17
CA LEU A 89 2.33 -11.16 -7.13
C LEU A 89 2.61 -10.54 -5.76
N ARG A 90 2.00 -11.08 -4.70
CA ARG A 90 2.30 -10.65 -3.33
C ARG A 90 3.76 -11.00 -3.01
N PRO A 91 4.61 -10.03 -2.64
CA PRO A 91 6.02 -10.29 -2.33
C PRO A 91 6.22 -10.87 -0.93
N ALA A 92 5.17 -10.90 -0.11
CA ALA A 92 5.20 -11.38 1.27
C ALA A 92 3.80 -11.87 1.66
N THR A 93 3.73 -12.67 2.72
CA THR A 93 2.50 -13.04 3.42
C THR A 93 2.20 -12.00 4.49
N ALA A 94 0.95 -11.56 4.60
CA ALA A 94 0.50 -10.64 5.64
C ALA A 94 -0.39 -11.39 6.64
N THR A 95 0.03 -11.45 7.90
CA THR A 95 -0.70 -12.14 8.97
C THR A 95 -1.04 -11.18 10.10
N ALA A 96 -2.30 -11.17 10.53
CA ALA A 96 -2.75 -10.36 11.66
C ALA A 96 -2.11 -10.86 12.96
N ARG A 97 -1.48 -9.97 13.74
CA ARG A 97 -0.85 -10.34 15.02
C ARG A 97 -1.82 -10.37 16.18
N GLN A 98 -2.94 -9.69 16.02
CA GLN A 98 -4.02 -9.49 16.98
C GLN A 98 -5.33 -9.32 16.20
N PRO A 99 -6.51 -9.16 16.84
CA PRO A 99 -7.69 -8.71 16.13
C PRO A 99 -7.38 -7.42 15.35
N SER A 100 -7.57 -7.46 14.04
CA SER A 100 -7.15 -6.40 13.12
C SER A 100 -8.23 -6.12 12.09
N THR A 101 -8.30 -4.87 11.65
CA THR A 101 -9.22 -4.43 10.60
C THR A 101 -8.43 -3.84 9.45
N ALA A 102 -8.75 -4.24 8.23
CA ALA A 102 -8.13 -3.71 7.02
C ALA A 102 -9.19 -3.29 6.00
N MET A 103 -8.97 -2.15 5.36
CA MET A 103 -9.80 -1.64 4.29
C MET A 103 -9.21 -2.05 2.94
N ARG A 104 -9.90 -2.92 2.22
CA ARG A 104 -9.51 -3.41 0.90
C ARG A 104 -9.96 -2.42 -0.16
N VAL A 105 -9.01 -2.00 -0.98
CA VAL A 105 -9.21 -1.13 -2.14
C VAL A 105 -8.92 -1.92 -3.41
N PRO A 106 -9.94 -2.40 -4.15
CA PRO A 106 -9.73 -3.08 -5.41
C PRO A 106 -9.01 -2.19 -6.44
N ARG A 107 -8.08 -2.76 -7.19
CA ARG A 107 -7.39 -2.06 -8.30
C ARG A 107 -8.39 -1.54 -9.33
N SER A 108 -9.45 -2.28 -9.62
CA SER A 108 -10.52 -1.87 -10.54
C SER A 108 -11.22 -0.58 -10.07
N LEU A 109 -11.56 -0.50 -8.79
CA LEU A 109 -12.13 0.70 -8.16
C LEU A 109 -11.16 1.88 -8.26
N PHE A 110 -9.90 1.67 -7.86
CA PHE A 110 -8.90 2.72 -7.89
C PHE A 110 -8.68 3.27 -9.31
N ARG A 111 -8.54 2.38 -10.29
CA ARG A 111 -8.40 2.75 -11.71
C ARG A 111 -9.62 3.51 -12.22
N ARG A 112 -10.84 3.09 -11.87
CA ARG A 112 -12.07 3.80 -12.24
C ARG A 112 -12.06 5.23 -11.70
N ILE A 113 -11.69 5.42 -10.43
CA ILE A 113 -11.56 6.76 -9.83
C ILE A 113 -10.52 7.60 -10.60
N LEU A 114 -9.37 7.04 -10.95
CA LEU A 114 -8.36 7.78 -11.72
C LEU A 114 -8.85 8.16 -13.14
N THR A 115 -9.67 7.31 -13.77
CA THR A 115 -10.31 7.61 -15.06
C THR A 115 -11.33 8.74 -14.93
N GLU A 116 -12.14 8.73 -13.86
CA GLU A 116 -13.18 9.71 -13.60
C GLU A 116 -12.62 11.07 -13.15
N PHE A 117 -11.46 11.08 -12.49
CA PHE A 117 -10.82 12.28 -11.96
C PHE A 117 -9.39 12.47 -12.51
N PRO A 118 -9.22 13.01 -13.73
CA PRO A 118 -7.91 13.14 -14.38
C PRO A 118 -6.87 13.95 -13.58
N GLN A 119 -7.31 14.94 -12.80
CA GLN A 119 -6.39 15.72 -11.94
C GLN A 119 -5.86 14.88 -10.77
N ALA A 120 -6.68 13.98 -10.20
CA ALA A 120 -6.23 13.02 -9.20
C ALA A 120 -5.20 12.06 -9.80
N ALA A 121 -5.44 11.55 -11.01
CA ALA A 121 -4.49 10.71 -11.73
C ALA A 121 -3.14 11.40 -11.95
N ARG A 122 -3.12 12.67 -12.33
CA ARG A 122 -1.87 13.45 -12.50
C ARG A 122 -1.09 13.56 -11.19
N ARG A 123 -1.77 13.84 -10.06
CA ARG A 123 -1.13 13.92 -8.74
C ARG A 123 -0.57 12.56 -8.31
N VAL A 124 -1.35 11.49 -8.44
CA VAL A 124 -0.91 10.12 -8.15
C VAL A 124 0.28 9.72 -9.00
N HIS A 125 0.28 10.01 -10.30
CA HIS A 125 1.44 9.77 -11.17
C HIS A 125 2.68 10.56 -10.70
N GLY A 126 2.49 11.80 -10.24
CA GLY A 126 3.56 12.61 -9.65
C GLY A 126 4.18 11.93 -8.42
N GLU A 127 3.35 11.44 -7.52
CA GLU A 127 3.76 10.74 -6.30
C GLU A 127 4.57 9.47 -6.61
N PHE A 128 4.07 8.62 -7.51
CA PHE A 128 4.81 7.43 -7.93
C PHE A 128 6.14 7.77 -8.61
N ARG A 129 6.18 8.81 -9.45
CA ARG A 129 7.43 9.26 -10.09
C ARG A 129 8.45 9.72 -9.05
N GLN A 130 8.02 10.46 -8.03
CA GLN A 130 8.90 10.91 -6.95
C GLN A 130 9.43 9.73 -6.15
N LYS A 131 8.56 8.78 -5.78
CA LYS A 131 8.93 7.58 -5.04
C LYS A 131 9.91 6.70 -5.81
N MET A 132 9.68 6.46 -7.09
CA MET A 132 10.61 5.72 -7.94
C MET A 132 11.98 6.38 -8.02
N ARG A 133 12.02 7.72 -8.21
CA ARG A 133 13.29 8.47 -8.23
C ARG A 133 14.05 8.33 -6.92
N ALA A 134 13.37 8.41 -5.79
CA ALA A 134 13.98 8.25 -4.47
C ALA A 134 14.57 6.84 -4.30
N THR A 135 13.82 5.79 -4.66
CA THR A 135 14.31 4.41 -4.59
C THR A 135 15.51 4.17 -5.50
N THR A 136 15.47 4.63 -6.76
CA THR A 136 16.61 4.49 -7.68
C THR A 136 17.84 5.24 -7.19
N ALA A 137 17.67 6.45 -6.63
CA ALA A 137 18.78 7.21 -6.06
C ALA A 137 19.42 6.48 -4.88
N GLU A 138 18.61 5.84 -4.01
CA GLU A 138 19.11 5.05 -2.90
C GLU A 138 19.89 3.81 -3.37
N LEU A 139 19.35 3.07 -4.34
CA LEU A 139 20.04 1.92 -4.93
C LEU A 139 21.37 2.31 -5.56
N ASN A 140 21.43 3.43 -6.27
CA ASN A 140 22.68 3.94 -6.85
C ASN A 140 23.69 4.33 -5.75
N ARG A 141 23.23 4.92 -4.64
CA ARG A 141 24.07 5.26 -3.50
C ARG A 141 24.69 3.99 -2.88
N ILE A 142 23.86 2.97 -2.64
CA ILE A 142 24.32 1.68 -2.09
C ILE A 142 25.31 1.01 -3.04
N GLY A 143 25.04 1.00 -4.35
CA GLY A 143 25.95 0.48 -5.36
C GLY A 143 27.32 1.16 -5.35
N GLY A 144 27.36 2.48 -5.15
CA GLY A 144 28.62 3.23 -5.01
C GLY A 144 29.44 2.83 -3.77
N ILE A 145 28.77 2.55 -2.64
CA ILE A 145 29.44 2.07 -1.42
C ILE A 145 30.06 0.69 -1.66
N PHE A 146 29.33 -0.23 -2.31
CA PHE A 146 29.89 -1.55 -2.64
C PHE A 146 31.09 -1.46 -3.59
N ALA A 147 31.05 -0.58 -4.59
CA ALA A 147 32.19 -0.36 -5.48
C ALA A 147 33.45 0.10 -4.71
N SER A 148 33.31 0.99 -3.72
CA SER A 148 34.43 1.44 -2.90
C SER A 148 35.01 0.39 -1.93
N ILE A 149 34.29 -0.70 -1.66
CA ILE A 149 34.75 -1.80 -0.77
C ILE A 149 35.45 -2.90 -1.58
N SER A 150 35.13 -3.06 -2.87
CA SER A 150 35.76 -4.07 -3.73
C SER A 150 37.11 -3.65 -4.32
N ASP A 151 37.52 -2.39 -4.15
CA ASP A 151 38.80 -1.85 -4.63
C ASP A 151 39.94 -1.90 -3.59
N ASP A 152 39.71 -2.50 -2.41
CA ASP A 152 40.70 -2.83 -1.34
C ASP A 152 40.91 -4.36 -1.22
#